data_AF-A0A962IN73-F1
#
_entry.id   AF-A0A962IN73-F1
#
_cell.length_a   1.000
_cell.length_b   1.000
_cell.length_c   1.000
_cell.angle_alpha   90.00
_cell.angle_beta   90.00
_cell.angle_gamma   90.00
#
_symmetry.space_group_name_H-M   'P 1'
#
loop_
_entity.id
_entity.type
_entity.pdbx_description
1 polymer ?
#
loop_
_entity_poly.entity_id
_entity_poly.type
_entity_poly.pdbx_seq_one_letter_code
_entity_poly.pdbx_strand_id
1 'polypeptide(L)' 'MNNWYHSTAHPAPSYPPLQGAARADVAVVGGGLTGLSAALELAQRGFEVALLEAET' A
#
# COMPACT_ATOMS: atom_id res chain seq x y z
N MET A 1 21.51 6.10 1.48
CA MET A 1 21.58 7.59 1.47
C MET A 1 21.18 8.09 2.85
N ASN A 2 21.95 9.01 3.45
CA ASN A 2 21.63 9.60 4.76
C ASN A 2 21.24 11.08 4.54
N ASN A 3 19.94 11.39 4.53
CA ASN A 3 19.42 12.76 4.41
C ASN A 3 18.42 13.04 5.54
N TRP A 4 18.15 14.33 5.78
CA TRP A 4 17.25 14.79 6.85
C TRP A 4 15.89 14.07 6.82
N TYR A 5 15.30 13.93 5.62
CA TYR A 5 14.02 13.26 5.42
C TYR A 5 14.03 11.80 5.85
N HIS A 6 15.07 11.04 5.53
CA HIS A 6 15.19 9.64 5.95
C HIS A 6 15.45 9.50 7.46
N SER A 7 16.09 10.49 8.09
CA SER A 7 16.37 10.45 9.53
C SER A 7 15.16 10.82 10.40
N THR A 8 14.24 11.64 9.89
CA THR A 8 13.03 12.04 10.63
C THR A 8 11.78 11.30 10.19
N ALA A 9 11.82 10.57 9.07
CA ALA A 9 10.70 9.74 8.63
C ALA A 9 10.37 8.68 9.68
N HIS A 10 9.08 8.49 9.93
CA HIS A 10 8.64 7.30 10.64
C HIS A 10 9.01 6.07 9.79
N PRO A 11 9.54 5.00 10.41
CA PRO A 11 9.73 3.73 9.71
C PRO A 11 8.41 3.31 9.08
N ALA A 12 8.46 2.86 7.83
CA ALA A 12 7.30 2.23 7.24
C ALA A 12 6.89 1.03 8.12
N PRO A 13 5.60 0.89 8.47
CA PRO A 13 5.16 -0.30 9.18
C PRO A 13 5.40 -1.53 8.29
N SER A 14 5.84 -2.62 8.91
CA SER A 14 5.96 -3.89 8.19
C SER A 14 4.55 -4.46 7.97
N TYR A 15 4.22 -4.73 6.72
CA TYR A 15 2.95 -5.36 6.35
C TYR A 15 3.18 -6.87 6.18
N PRO A 16 2.45 -7.73 6.91
CA PRO A 16 2.59 -9.17 6.73
C PRO A 16 2.12 -9.59 5.33
N PRO A 17 2.69 -10.66 4.76
CA PRO A 17 2.23 -11.19 3.49
C PRO A 17 0.77 -11.62 3.58
N LEU A 18 0.04 -11.50 2.48
CA LEU A 18 -1.33 -11.99 2.39
C LEU A 18 -1.35 -13.51 2.64
N GLN A 19 -2.18 -13.94 3.60
CA GLN A 19 -2.40 -15.34 3.91
C GLN A 19 -3.77 -15.79 3.39
N GLY A 20 -3.80 -16.89 2.63
CA GLY A 20 -5.04 -17.42 2.09
C GLY A 20 -5.70 -16.50 1.07
N ALA A 21 -7.02 -16.35 1.16
CA ALA A 21 -7.80 -15.51 0.25
C ALA A 21 -8.33 -14.27 0.98
N ALA A 22 -8.13 -13.10 0.37
CA ALA A 22 -8.82 -11.87 0.73
C ALA A 22 -9.92 -11.56 -0.28
N ARG A 23 -10.98 -10.92 0.19
CA ARG A 23 -12.05 -10.39 -0.65
C ARG A 23 -12.03 -8.87 -0.53
N ALA A 24 -12.23 -8.20 -1.65
CA ALA A 24 -12.33 -6.76 -1.77
C ALA A 24 -13.16 -6.46 -3.02
N ASP A 25 -13.70 -5.25 -3.12
CA ASP A 25 -14.34 -4.78 -4.36
C ASP A 25 -13.28 -4.57 -5.47
N VAL A 26 -12.08 -4.12 -5.08
CA VAL A 26 -10.96 -3.90 -6.00
C VAL A 26 -9.64 -4.42 -5.41
N ALA A 27 -8.86 -5.13 -6.22
CA ALA A 27 -7.48 -5.49 -5.92
C ALA A 27 -6.50 -4.64 -6.75
N VAL A 28 -5.56 -3.99 -6.08
CA VAL A 28 -4.46 -3.21 -6.69
C VAL A 28 -3.16 -3.96 -6.47
N VAL A 29 -2.42 -4.22 -7.55
CA VAL A 29 -1.12 -4.92 -7.50
C VAL A 29 -0.02 -3.93 -7.85
N GLY A 30 0.92 -3.72 -6.93
CA GLY A 30 1.99 -2.73 -6.98
C GLY A 30 1.72 -1.53 -6.05
N GLY A 31 2.60 -1.31 -5.09
CA GLY A 31 2.66 -0.20 -4.11
C GLY A 31 3.52 0.97 -4.58
N GLY A 32 3.81 1.09 -5.88
CA GLY A 32 4.40 2.29 -6.45
C GLY A 32 3.46 3.49 -6.42
N LEU A 33 3.95 4.66 -6.85
CA LEU A 33 3.20 5.93 -6.81
C LEU A 33 1.79 5.83 -7.42
N THR A 34 1.68 5.23 -8.60
CA THR A 34 0.41 5.07 -9.31
C THR A 34 -0.53 4.10 -8.59
N GLY A 35 -0.01 2.99 -8.06
CA GLY A 35 -0.82 2.00 -7.36
C GLY A 35 -1.39 2.55 -6.05
N LEU A 36 -0.58 3.24 -5.27
CA LEU A 36 -1.03 3.94 -4.05
C LEU A 36 -2.05 5.03 -4.37
N SER A 37 -1.82 5.82 -5.42
CA SER A 37 -2.75 6.87 -5.84
C SER A 37 -4.10 6.30 -6.27
N ALA A 38 -4.10 5.19 -7.02
CA ALA A 38 -5.31 4.50 -7.42
C ALA A 38 -6.06 3.90 -6.22
N ALA A 39 -5.35 3.22 -5.31
CA ALA A 39 -5.95 2.64 -4.11
C ALA A 39 -6.58 3.70 -3.21
N LEU A 40 -5.92 4.83 -3.02
CA LEU A 40 -6.44 5.94 -2.23
C LEU A 40 -7.71 6.53 -2.83
N GLU A 41 -7.70 6.82 -4.14
CA GLU A 41 -8.86 7.38 -4.84
C GLU A 41 -10.07 6.44 -4.77
N LEU A 42 -9.85 5.13 -4.96
CA LEU A 42 -10.91 4.12 -4.86
C LEU A 42 -11.45 3.98 -3.42
N ALA A 43 -10.57 3.96 -2.43
CA ALA A 43 -10.99 3.92 -1.02
C ALA A 43 -11.81 5.17 -0.63
N GLN A 44 -11.41 6.36 -1.08
CA GLN A 44 -12.16 7.60 -0.85
C GLN A 44 -13.55 7.60 -1.50
N ARG A 45 -13.73 6.84 -2.59
CA ARG A 45 -15.02 6.60 -3.24
C ARG A 45 -15.87 5.53 -2.55
N GLY A 46 -15.36 4.92 -1.48
CA GLY A 46 -16.10 3.97 -0.63
C GLY A 46 -15.95 2.50 -1.03
N PHE A 47 -15.02 2.14 -1.91
CA PHE A 47 -14.72 0.75 -2.24
C PHE A 47 -13.89 0.08 -1.15
N GLU A 48 -14.14 -1.20 -0.89
CA GLU A 48 -13.19 -2.06 -0.19
C GLU A 48 -12.02 -2.36 -1.14
N VAL A 49 -10.82 -1.90 -0.81
CA VAL A 49 -9.63 -2.03 -1.67
C VAL A 49 -8.55 -2.85 -0.97
N ALA A 50 -8.08 -3.91 -1.63
CA ALA A 50 -6.88 -4.64 -1.25
C ALA A 50 -5.70 -4.18 -2.10
N LEU A 51 -4.61 -3.71 -1.48
CA LEU A 51 -3.35 -3.39 -2.17
C LEU A 51 -2.28 -4.42 -1.81
N LEU A 52 -1.60 -4.95 -2.82
CA LEU A 52 -0.55 -5.96 -2.69
C LEU A 52 0.74 -5.46 -3.33
N GLU A 53 1.84 -5.51 -2.60
CA GLU A 53 3.20 -5.19 -3.07
C GLU A 53 4.13 -6.35 -2.69
N ALA A 54 5.12 -6.62 -3.55
CA ALA A 54 6.12 -7.68 -3.36
C ALA A 54 7.23 -7.27 -2.40
N GLU A 55 7.57 -5.98 -2.32
CA GLU A 55 8.58 -5.47 -1.39
C GLU A 55 8.02 -5.31 0.04
N THR A 56 8.81 -5.74 1.03
CA THR A 56 8.46 -5.79 2.46
C THR A 56 9.25 -4.79 3.27
#